data_AF-A0A378LEB6-F1
#
_entry.id   AF-A0A378LEB6-F1
#
_cell.length_a   1.000
_cell.length_b   1.000
_cell.length_c   1.000
_cell.angle_alpha   90.00
_cell.angle_beta   90.00
_cell.angle_gamma   90.00
#
_symmetry.space_group_name_H-M   'P 1'
#
loop_
_entity.id
_entity.type
_entity.pdbx_description
1 polymer ?
#
loop_
_entity_poly.entity_id
_entity_poly.type
_entity_poly.pdbx_seq_one_letter_code
_entity_poly.pdbx_strand_id
1 'polypeptide(L)'
;MSFDEKYSPDINSNGITVTRSVKKLTQDAEYRSVDFFDKCAVEPDFQMEQEQITIQASKTPPPMVKVDDLNIPEHLLEHISADEIANIANQLINFAYDPLKVAEHLKDLDDELGKSMQGSFPSHEGYFPSYLIAGRGNFIPGAPPDSYQPLKKAGILSDLLLKRENSRDVNKNGYMVKFIGFVSSMIADRVVSSGQLFNENKQIDRVLLHGSYSHRLLLEAFAHAIEKGVIDLNLSTGKKLNFVQLLEILVSVKTKNGQSLWEMVLDSVEDSQRASNDPLDSKQFSFSCRSPFVLNSLLLCFGKELKLPNLQTYLLDSHYKAAYEMVLRSKEKMARMHKTHYSQLDIPNGNIYERCMEHFSKKAESYGEVGGNTPFTLDEFAMLSDSRYIGSIWGPSVRIKVSSPQKPGFYSNWMEFFQSKSSTKEPSVSIPSKKHERPSDESDEDHERLDKRRK
;
A
#
# COMPACT_ATOMS: atom_id res chain seq x y z
N MET A 1 51.25 0.66 13.46
CA MET A 1 50.59 -0.66 13.43
C MET A 1 49.45 -0.55 12.43
N SER A 2 49.50 -1.42 11.43
CA SER A 2 48.64 -1.42 10.24
C SER A 2 47.18 -1.63 10.61
N PHE A 3 46.29 -0.77 10.14
CA PHE A 3 44.84 -1.00 10.18
C PHE A 3 44.51 -1.99 9.07
N ASP A 4 44.21 -3.23 9.45
CA ASP A 4 43.75 -4.27 8.53
C ASP A 4 42.39 -3.89 7.95
N GLU A 5 42.34 -3.97 6.62
CA GLU A 5 41.18 -3.94 5.75
C GLU A 5 40.08 -4.88 6.26
N LYS A 6 38.97 -4.31 6.77
CA LYS A 6 37.70 -5.03 6.85
C LYS A 6 36.58 -4.13 6.38
N TYR A 7 35.79 -4.67 5.47
CA TYR A 7 34.62 -4.10 4.79
C TYR A 7 34.90 -3.24 3.55
N SER A 8 35.13 -3.92 2.43
CA SER A 8 34.68 -3.44 1.12
C SER A 8 33.34 -4.13 0.83
N PRO A 9 32.23 -3.42 0.58
CA PRO A 9 30.98 -4.07 0.23
C PRO A 9 31.12 -4.62 -1.20
N ASP A 10 31.08 -5.95 -1.35
CA ASP A 10 30.91 -6.59 -2.65
C ASP A 10 29.55 -6.18 -3.23
N ILE A 11 29.56 -5.21 -4.15
CA ILE A 11 28.41 -4.81 -4.96
C ILE A 11 28.42 -5.71 -6.20
N ASN A 12 28.09 -6.99 -6.03
CA ASN A 12 27.83 -7.90 -7.15
C ASN A 12 26.66 -8.81 -6.82
N SER A 13 25.47 -8.22 -6.64
CA SER A 13 24.24 -8.99 -6.75
C SER A 13 23.88 -9.02 -8.24
N ASN A 14 23.88 -10.22 -8.85
CA ASN A 14 23.46 -10.39 -10.24
C ASN A 14 21.97 -10.00 -10.31
N GLY A 15 21.68 -8.86 -10.92
CA GLY A 15 20.31 -8.34 -11.04
C GLY A 15 19.36 -9.33 -11.71
N ILE A 16 18.07 -9.23 -11.36
CA ILE A 16 17.01 -10.01 -12.00
C ILE A 16 16.43 -9.17 -13.15
N THR A 17 16.52 -9.67 -14.38
CA THR A 17 15.94 -8.98 -15.53
C THR A 17 14.66 -9.67 -16.00
N VAL A 18 13.60 -8.90 -16.18
CA VAL A 18 12.31 -9.37 -16.71
C VAL A 18 11.80 -8.47 -17.81
N THR A 19 11.05 -9.06 -18.75
CA THR A 19 10.33 -8.29 -19.77
C THR A 19 8.89 -8.08 -19.32
N ARG A 20 8.40 -6.84 -19.43
CA ARG A 20 7.03 -6.45 -19.09
C ARG A 20 6.45 -5.47 -20.11
N SER A 21 5.14 -5.60 -20.34
CA SER A 21 4.35 -4.54 -20.97
C SER A 21 4.25 -3.36 -20.00
N VAL A 22 4.76 -2.20 -20.37
CA VAL A 22 4.71 -0.97 -19.59
C VAL A 22 3.84 0.04 -20.33
N LYS A 23 2.80 0.51 -19.65
CA LYS A 23 1.97 1.62 -20.07
C LYS A 23 2.62 2.92 -19.60
N LYS A 24 3.05 3.75 -20.55
CA LYS A 24 3.55 5.09 -20.32
C LYS A 24 2.43 6.09 -20.57
N LEU A 25 2.14 6.89 -19.55
CA LEU A 25 1.14 7.94 -19.63
C LEU A 25 1.68 9.05 -20.53
N THR A 26 1.04 9.32 -21.65
CA THR A 26 1.42 10.48 -22.46
C THR A 26 1.07 11.74 -21.67
N GLN A 27 2.05 12.63 -21.53
CA GLN A 27 1.79 13.98 -21.02
C GLN A 27 1.12 14.76 -22.14
N ASP A 28 -0.17 14.51 -22.38
CA ASP A 28 -0.92 15.32 -23.34
C ASP A 28 -1.04 16.75 -22.79
N ALA A 29 -0.25 17.66 -23.35
CA ALA A 29 -0.23 19.08 -23.03
C ALA A 29 -1.46 19.82 -23.58
N GLU A 30 -2.21 19.21 -24.51
CA GLU A 30 -3.36 19.84 -25.17
C GLU A 30 -4.71 19.52 -24.52
N TYR A 31 -4.79 18.51 -23.64
CA TYR A 31 -6.06 18.14 -23.00
C TYR A 31 -6.41 19.04 -21.79
N ARG A 32 -7.22 20.08 -22.06
CA ARG A 32 -7.54 21.21 -21.17
C ARG A 32 -8.70 21.02 -20.18
N SER A 33 -9.26 19.82 -19.99
CA SER A 33 -10.30 19.69 -18.94
C SER A 33 -9.64 19.74 -17.54
N VAL A 34 -10.13 20.65 -16.70
CA VAL A 34 -9.65 20.88 -15.33
C VAL A 34 -10.27 19.87 -14.35
N ASP A 35 -11.41 19.25 -14.70
CA ASP A 35 -12.10 18.30 -13.83
C ASP A 35 -11.63 16.85 -14.04
N PHE A 36 -11.28 16.17 -12.95
CA PHE A 36 -10.91 14.75 -12.94
C PHE A 36 -12.05 13.86 -13.47
N PHE A 37 -13.30 14.20 -13.18
CA PHE A 37 -14.44 13.36 -13.55
C PHE A 37 -14.72 13.35 -15.06
N ASP A 38 -14.51 14.49 -15.74
CA ASP A 38 -14.59 14.55 -17.19
C ASP A 38 -13.49 13.72 -17.87
N LYS A 39 -12.30 13.64 -17.26
CA LYS A 39 -11.19 12.80 -17.76
C LYS A 39 -11.48 11.31 -17.68
N CYS A 40 -12.32 10.89 -16.73
CA CYS A 40 -12.73 9.49 -16.61
C CYS A 40 -13.66 9.03 -17.76
N ALA A 41 -14.31 9.97 -18.47
CA ALA A 41 -15.18 9.67 -19.60
C ALA A 41 -14.44 9.51 -20.93
N VAL A 42 -13.13 9.77 -20.97
CA VAL A 42 -12.30 9.68 -22.18
C VAL A 42 -11.19 8.66 -21.94
N GLU A 43 -10.95 7.78 -22.93
CA GLU A 43 -9.85 6.83 -22.86
C GLU A 43 -8.52 7.55 -22.59
N PRO A 44 -7.70 7.06 -21.64
CA PRO A 44 -6.38 7.62 -21.43
C PRO A 44 -5.55 7.48 -22.69
N ASP A 45 -4.87 8.55 -23.10
CA ASP A 45 -3.83 8.43 -24.11
C ASP A 45 -2.60 7.79 -23.45
N PHE A 46 -2.11 6.72 -24.06
CA PHE A 46 -0.98 5.97 -23.52
C PHE A 46 -0.21 5.27 -24.62
N GLN A 47 1.09 5.09 -24.37
CA GLN A 47 1.94 4.23 -25.18
C GLN A 47 2.25 2.96 -24.41
N MET A 48 2.02 1.82 -25.07
CA MET A 48 2.40 0.51 -24.55
C MET A 48 3.74 0.10 -25.15
N GLU A 49 4.72 -0.18 -24.29
CA GLU A 49 6.04 -0.64 -24.70
C GLU A 49 6.39 -1.95 -23.99
N GLN A 50 7.14 -2.83 -24.67
CA GLN A 50 7.80 -3.94 -23.99
C GLN A 50 9.14 -3.45 -23.46
N GLU A 51 9.30 -3.47 -22.15
CA GLU A 51 10.53 -3.03 -21.49
C GLU A 51 11.23 -4.18 -20.78
N GLN A 52 12.56 -4.20 -20.90
CA GLN A 52 13.41 -5.00 -20.04
C GLN A 52 13.68 -4.21 -18.76
N ILE A 53 13.21 -4.74 -17.64
CA ILE A 53 13.33 -4.15 -16.32
C ILE A 53 14.32 -4.99 -15.52
N THR A 54 15.39 -4.36 -15.04
CA THR A 54 16.42 -5.02 -14.23
C THR A 54 16.31 -4.58 -12.78
N ILE A 55 15.96 -5.51 -11.89
CA ILE A 55 15.89 -5.30 -10.44
C ILE A 55 17.26 -5.64 -9.84
N GLN A 56 17.93 -4.62 -9.33
CA GLN A 56 19.26 -4.73 -8.73
C GLN A 56 19.49 -3.56 -7.77
N ALA A 57 20.51 -3.68 -6.92
CA ALA A 57 20.99 -2.56 -6.12
C ALA A 57 21.37 -1.38 -7.03
N SER A 58 21.11 -0.15 -6.56
CA SER A 58 21.47 1.04 -7.34
C SER A 58 22.98 1.08 -7.58
N LYS A 59 23.37 1.55 -8.78
CA LYS A 59 24.78 1.76 -9.13
C LYS A 59 25.38 2.95 -8.39
N THR A 60 24.55 3.88 -7.92
CA THR A 60 24.99 4.99 -7.07
C THR A 60 25.31 4.46 -5.69
N PRO A 61 26.37 4.97 -5.02
CA PRO A 61 26.63 4.59 -3.64
C PRO A 61 25.44 4.96 -2.72
N PRO A 62 25.13 4.14 -1.70
CA PRO A 62 24.17 4.52 -0.68
C PRO A 62 24.65 5.78 0.06
N PRO A 63 23.73 6.62 0.57
CA PRO A 63 24.12 7.73 1.43
C PRO A 63 24.77 7.21 2.71
N MET A 64 25.63 8.03 3.30
CA MET A 64 26.39 7.68 4.49
C MET A 64 26.09 8.66 5.61
N VAL A 65 25.71 8.12 6.76
CA VAL A 65 25.56 8.86 8.01
C VAL A 65 26.94 9.05 8.63
N LYS A 66 27.30 10.30 8.91
CA LYS A 66 28.52 10.67 9.62
C LYS A 66 28.17 11.20 11.01
N VAL A 67 29.01 10.90 11.99
CA VAL A 67 28.84 11.38 13.38
C VAL A 67 28.68 12.89 13.45
N ASP A 68 29.52 13.63 12.70
CA ASP A 68 29.48 15.09 12.67
C ASP A 68 28.16 15.66 12.13
N ASP A 69 27.34 14.86 11.46
CA ASP A 69 26.06 15.30 10.90
C ASP A 69 24.88 15.02 11.84
N LEU A 70 25.11 14.34 12.98
CA LEU A 70 24.07 13.90 13.91
C LEU A 70 23.83 14.88 15.07
N ASN A 71 22.56 15.01 15.43
CA ASN A 71 22.05 15.56 16.67
C ASN A 71 21.46 14.40 17.49
N ILE A 72 22.18 13.99 18.54
CA ILE A 72 21.89 12.79 19.34
C ILE A 72 21.41 13.25 20.72
N PRO A 73 20.21 12.83 21.16
CA PRO A 73 19.75 13.07 22.53
C PRO A 73 20.75 12.56 23.58
N GLU A 74 21.03 13.39 24.61
CA GLU A 74 22.03 13.10 25.64
C GLU A 74 21.79 11.75 26.34
N HIS A 75 20.53 11.39 26.60
CA HIS A 75 20.17 10.14 27.27
C HIS A 75 20.57 8.89 26.47
N LEU A 76 20.68 8.97 25.14
CA LEU A 76 21.17 7.86 24.32
C LEU A 76 22.69 7.71 24.45
N LEU A 77 23.41 8.82 24.59
CA LEU A 77 24.87 8.83 24.72
C LEU A 77 25.36 8.22 26.04
N GLU A 78 24.48 8.04 27.03
CA GLU A 78 24.78 7.30 28.27
C GLU A 78 24.99 5.80 28.03
N HIS A 79 24.51 5.27 26.91
CA HIS A 79 24.44 3.82 26.66
C HIS A 79 25.05 3.39 25.33
N ILE A 80 25.14 4.29 24.36
CA ILE A 80 25.69 4.03 23.03
C ILE A 80 26.48 5.23 22.52
N SER A 81 27.63 4.98 21.90
CA SER A 81 28.45 6.04 21.29
C SER A 81 27.87 6.53 19.96
N ALA A 82 28.24 7.74 19.57
CA ALA A 82 27.83 8.30 18.28
C ALA A 82 28.35 7.47 17.08
N ASP A 83 29.56 6.91 17.19
CA ASP A 83 30.15 6.03 16.16
C ASP A 83 29.33 4.74 16.00
N GLU A 84 28.88 4.13 17.10
CA GLU A 84 28.02 2.95 17.06
C GLU A 84 26.66 3.25 16.42
N ILE A 85 26.04 4.39 16.74
CA ILE A 85 24.79 4.84 16.12
C ILE A 85 24.98 5.01 14.60
N ALA A 86 26.02 5.73 14.19
CA ALA A 86 26.31 5.96 12.76
C ALA A 86 26.59 4.64 12.03
N ASN A 87 27.35 3.73 12.65
CA ASN A 87 27.64 2.41 12.07
C ASN A 87 26.37 1.57 11.90
N ILE A 88 25.50 1.51 12.91
CA ILE A 88 24.22 0.77 12.81
C ILE A 88 23.34 1.37 11.71
N ALA A 89 23.22 2.70 11.65
CA ALA A 89 22.45 3.37 10.62
C ALA A 89 22.98 3.05 9.21
N ASN A 90 24.30 3.08 9.02
CA ASN A 90 24.93 2.76 7.74
C ASN A 90 24.75 1.28 7.36
N GLN A 91 24.81 0.34 8.31
CA GLN A 91 24.49 -1.06 8.04
C GLN A 91 23.04 -1.23 7.55
N LEU A 92 22.08 -0.56 8.19
CA LEU A 92 20.68 -0.61 7.80
C LEU A 92 20.43 0.03 6.44
N ILE A 93 21.04 1.19 6.18
CA ILE A 93 20.98 1.86 4.87
C ILE A 93 21.51 0.93 3.79
N ASN A 94 22.71 0.38 3.96
CA ASN A 94 23.34 -0.52 2.99
C ASN A 94 22.50 -1.77 2.73
N PHE A 95 21.86 -2.30 3.77
CA PHE A 95 20.95 -3.44 3.65
C PHE A 95 19.71 -3.09 2.82
N ALA A 96 19.01 -2.02 3.18
CA ALA A 96 17.77 -1.60 2.52
C ALA A 96 18.00 -1.03 1.12
N TYR A 97 19.24 -0.69 0.77
CA TYR A 97 19.60 -0.21 -0.56
C TYR A 97 19.61 -1.32 -1.63
N ASP A 98 19.69 -2.59 -1.22
CA ASP A 98 19.69 -3.74 -2.13
C ASP A 98 18.34 -4.49 -2.08
N PRO A 99 17.53 -4.44 -3.14
CA PRO A 99 16.21 -5.07 -3.16
C PRO A 99 16.29 -6.60 -3.09
N LEU A 100 17.37 -7.21 -3.57
CA LEU A 100 17.54 -8.66 -3.52
C LEU A 100 17.83 -9.13 -2.10
N LYS A 101 18.61 -8.36 -1.33
CA LYS A 101 18.85 -8.65 0.10
C LYS A 101 17.56 -8.53 0.91
N VAL A 102 16.82 -7.45 0.73
CA VAL A 102 15.52 -7.28 1.42
C VAL A 102 14.58 -8.44 1.08
N ALA A 103 14.51 -8.84 -0.20
CA ALA A 103 13.66 -9.95 -0.61
C ALA A 103 14.09 -11.29 0.01
N GLU A 104 15.40 -11.59 0.05
CA GLU A 104 15.92 -12.80 0.68
C GLU A 104 15.46 -12.91 2.13
N HIS A 105 15.53 -11.80 2.87
CA HIS A 105 15.16 -11.77 4.28
C HIS A 105 13.64 -11.73 4.55
N LEU A 106 12.81 -11.70 3.50
CA LEU A 106 11.35 -11.80 3.62
C LEU A 106 10.80 -13.20 3.29
N LYS A 107 11.63 -14.13 2.80
CA LYS A 107 11.16 -15.45 2.34
C LYS A 107 10.48 -16.28 3.44
N ASP A 108 11.04 -16.30 4.65
CA ASP A 108 10.45 -17.04 5.76
C ASP A 108 9.04 -16.53 6.11
N LEU A 109 8.80 -15.21 5.98
CA LEU A 109 7.47 -14.63 6.13
C LEU A 109 6.56 -15.00 4.96
N ASP A 110 7.07 -14.96 3.74
CA ASP A 110 6.31 -15.34 2.53
C ASP A 110 5.83 -16.79 2.60
N ASP A 111 6.70 -17.71 3.02
CA ASP A 111 6.39 -19.13 3.17
C ASP A 111 5.34 -19.37 4.27
N GLU A 112 5.46 -18.71 5.42
CA GLU A 112 4.46 -18.78 6.49
C GLU A 112 3.11 -18.18 6.07
N LEU A 113 3.14 -17.09 5.33
CA LEU A 113 1.95 -16.49 4.73
C LEU A 113 1.31 -17.48 3.75
N GLY A 114 2.09 -18.09 2.86
CA GLY A 114 1.63 -19.11 1.92
C GLY A 114 0.93 -20.27 2.63
N LYS A 115 1.55 -20.83 3.68
CA LYS A 115 0.94 -21.89 4.52
C LYS A 115 -0.38 -21.44 5.15
N SER A 116 -0.45 -20.19 5.61
CA SER A 116 -1.67 -19.62 6.22
C SER A 116 -2.78 -19.32 5.19
N MET A 117 -2.40 -19.15 3.92
CA MET A 117 -3.30 -18.91 2.79
C MET A 117 -3.82 -20.20 2.14
N GLN A 118 -3.11 -21.33 2.32
CA GLN A 118 -3.48 -22.63 1.75
C GLN A 118 -4.89 -23.07 2.15
N GLY A 119 -5.66 -23.58 1.17
CA GLY A 119 -7.03 -24.06 1.36
C GLY A 119 -8.09 -22.96 1.57
N SER A 120 -7.68 -21.70 1.72
CA SER A 120 -8.58 -20.56 1.93
C SER A 120 -8.82 -19.69 0.69
N PHE A 121 -7.93 -19.78 -0.30
CA PHE A 121 -7.96 -18.99 -1.52
C PHE A 121 -7.82 -19.87 -2.77
N PRO A 122 -8.43 -19.51 -3.90
CA PRO A 122 -8.24 -20.22 -5.16
C PRO A 122 -6.79 -20.10 -5.67
N SER A 123 -6.40 -20.99 -6.59
CA SER A 123 -5.08 -20.95 -7.23
C SER A 123 -4.79 -19.56 -7.81
N HIS A 124 -3.57 -19.07 -7.57
CA HIS A 124 -3.16 -17.69 -7.87
C HIS A 124 -2.72 -17.48 -9.33
N GLU A 125 -2.78 -18.51 -10.17
CA GLU A 125 -2.51 -18.40 -11.60
C GLU A 125 -3.56 -17.49 -12.27
N GLY A 126 -3.16 -16.27 -12.64
CA GLY A 126 -4.03 -15.27 -13.28
C GLY A 126 -4.38 -14.04 -12.43
N TYR A 127 -3.81 -13.91 -11.22
CA TYR A 127 -4.02 -12.75 -10.34
C TYR A 127 -3.08 -11.56 -10.62
N PHE A 128 -2.03 -11.76 -11.42
CA PHE A 128 -1.01 -10.75 -11.73
C PHE A 128 -1.46 -9.83 -12.88
N PRO A 129 -1.11 -8.54 -12.84
CA PRO A 129 -1.48 -7.61 -13.91
C PRO A 129 -0.75 -7.95 -15.21
N SER A 130 -1.43 -7.78 -16.35
CA SER A 130 -0.87 -8.01 -17.69
C SER A 130 0.08 -6.90 -18.16
N TYR A 131 0.06 -5.76 -17.49
CA TYR A 131 0.91 -4.60 -17.73
C TYR A 131 1.22 -3.87 -16.43
N LEU A 132 2.28 -3.06 -16.46
CA LEU A 132 2.62 -2.10 -15.41
C LEU A 132 2.34 -0.68 -15.91
N ILE A 133 2.10 0.25 -14.98
CA ILE A 133 2.03 1.68 -15.28
C ILE A 133 3.34 2.31 -14.78
N ALA A 134 4.00 3.09 -15.62
CA ALA A 134 5.15 3.89 -15.21
C ALA A 134 4.68 5.06 -14.33
N GLY A 135 5.06 5.03 -13.05
CA GLY A 135 4.83 6.10 -12.09
C GLY A 135 6.04 7.03 -11.98
N ARG A 136 6.12 7.78 -10.88
CA ARG A 136 7.26 8.66 -10.61
C ARG A 136 8.35 7.90 -9.86
N GLY A 137 9.34 7.38 -10.58
CA GLY A 137 10.46 6.62 -10.00
C GLY A 137 10.08 5.23 -9.48
N ASN A 138 8.88 4.75 -9.78
CA ASN A 138 8.40 3.43 -9.39
C ASN A 138 7.37 2.89 -10.40
N PHE A 139 7.17 1.58 -10.41
CA PHE A 139 6.07 0.94 -11.16
C PHE A 139 4.82 0.83 -10.30
N ILE A 140 3.66 0.90 -10.94
CA ILE A 140 2.34 0.66 -10.35
C ILE A 140 1.73 -0.54 -11.09
N PRO A 141 1.06 -1.49 -10.41
CA PRO A 141 0.40 -2.58 -11.13
C PRO A 141 -0.71 -2.04 -12.04
N GLY A 142 -0.90 -2.66 -13.21
CA GLY A 142 -2.04 -2.39 -14.08
C GLY A 142 -3.38 -2.76 -13.43
N ALA A 143 -4.50 -2.50 -14.11
CA ALA A 143 -5.81 -2.87 -13.60
C ALA A 143 -5.91 -4.39 -13.35
N PRO A 144 -6.70 -4.84 -12.36
CA PRO A 144 -6.91 -6.27 -12.14
C PRO A 144 -7.55 -6.89 -13.40
N PRO A 145 -7.17 -8.12 -13.77
CA PRO A 145 -7.82 -8.84 -14.85
C PRO A 145 -9.34 -8.99 -14.62
N ASP A 146 -10.13 -9.12 -15.68
CA ASP A 146 -11.59 -9.27 -15.57
C ASP A 146 -12.00 -10.53 -14.78
N SER A 147 -11.15 -11.55 -14.79
CA SER A 147 -11.34 -12.80 -14.03
C SER A 147 -10.97 -12.69 -12.54
N TYR A 148 -10.50 -11.53 -12.08
CA TYR A 148 -10.01 -11.35 -10.71
C TYR A 148 -11.13 -11.42 -9.67
N GLN A 149 -10.98 -12.29 -8.67
CA GLN A 149 -11.90 -12.39 -7.53
C GLN A 149 -11.29 -11.77 -6.26
N PRO A 150 -11.90 -10.71 -5.68
CA PRO A 150 -11.37 -10.07 -4.48
C PRO A 150 -11.35 -11.03 -3.28
N LEU A 151 -10.30 -10.98 -2.47
CA LEU A 151 -10.12 -11.94 -1.38
C LEU A 151 -10.82 -11.51 -0.07
N LYS A 152 -11.10 -12.42 0.86
CA LYS A 152 -11.46 -12.09 2.25
C LYS A 152 -10.25 -12.51 3.08
N LYS A 153 -9.33 -11.58 3.33
CA LYS A 153 -7.98 -11.92 3.84
C LYS A 153 -7.89 -12.12 5.35
N ALA A 154 -8.96 -11.82 6.09
CA ALA A 154 -9.07 -12.01 7.53
C ALA A 154 -7.93 -11.43 8.39
N GLY A 155 -7.09 -10.52 7.88
CA GLY A 155 -5.97 -9.96 8.63
C GLY A 155 -4.72 -10.86 8.73
N ILE A 156 -4.67 -12.01 8.05
CA ILE A 156 -3.59 -13.03 8.20
C ILE A 156 -2.17 -12.43 8.25
N LEU A 157 -1.77 -11.63 7.27
CA LEU A 157 -0.43 -11.02 7.25
C LEU A 157 -0.19 -10.11 8.46
N SER A 158 -1.21 -9.36 8.88
CA SER A 158 -1.09 -8.49 10.06
C SER A 158 -0.89 -9.30 11.34
N ASP A 159 -1.56 -10.45 11.46
CA ASP A 159 -1.47 -11.33 12.62
C ASP A 159 -0.10 -12.04 12.69
N LEU A 160 0.41 -12.50 11.54
CA LEU A 160 1.76 -13.05 11.43
C LEU A 160 2.83 -12.03 11.82
N LEU A 161 2.75 -10.81 11.28
CA LEU A 161 3.66 -9.73 11.64
C LEU A 161 3.53 -9.36 13.12
N LEU A 162 2.31 -9.24 13.66
CA LEU A 162 2.09 -8.96 15.08
C LEU A 162 2.72 -10.03 15.99
N LYS A 163 2.62 -11.30 15.63
CA LYS A 163 3.24 -12.39 16.39
C LYS A 163 4.77 -12.24 16.44
N ARG A 164 5.38 -11.91 15.30
CA ARG A 164 6.84 -11.71 15.18
C ARG A 164 7.30 -10.44 15.88
N GLU A 165 6.57 -9.33 15.73
CA GLU A 165 6.79 -8.08 16.45
C GLU A 165 6.73 -8.27 17.97
N ASN A 166 5.70 -8.95 18.47
CA ASN A 166 5.53 -9.23 19.90
C ASN A 166 6.71 -10.02 20.48
N SER A 167 7.29 -10.96 19.71
CA SER A 167 8.46 -11.72 20.14
C SER A 167 9.72 -10.86 20.33
N ARG A 168 9.71 -9.63 19.80
CA ARG A 168 10.81 -8.65 19.84
C ARG A 168 10.44 -7.43 20.69
N ASP A 169 9.46 -7.59 21.58
CA ASP A 169 8.96 -6.55 22.47
C ASP A 169 8.30 -5.34 21.78
N VAL A 170 7.95 -5.48 20.49
CA VAL A 170 7.23 -4.48 19.68
C VAL A 170 5.74 -4.84 19.63
N ASN A 171 4.85 -3.85 19.65
CA ASN A 171 3.39 -4.03 19.60
C ASN A 171 2.80 -4.92 20.72
N LYS A 172 3.46 -5.01 21.89
CA LYS A 172 3.11 -5.91 23.02
C LYS A 172 1.64 -5.95 23.43
N ASN A 173 0.91 -4.87 23.19
CA ASN A 173 -0.50 -4.77 23.55
C ASN A 173 -1.42 -5.56 22.58
N GLY A 174 -0.87 -6.22 21.56
CA GLY A 174 -1.61 -7.10 20.66
C GLY A 174 -2.49 -6.36 19.65
N TYR A 175 -2.26 -5.07 19.45
CA TYR A 175 -2.99 -4.27 18.47
C TYR A 175 -2.05 -3.38 17.66
N MET A 176 -2.50 -3.00 16.47
CA MET A 176 -1.83 -2.04 15.60
C MET A 176 -2.55 -0.70 15.64
N VAL A 177 -1.79 0.38 15.78
CA VAL A 177 -2.36 1.71 15.60
C VAL A 177 -2.53 2.03 14.12
N LYS A 178 -3.53 2.84 13.82
CA LYS A 178 -3.89 3.34 12.49
C LYS A 178 -3.81 4.85 12.51
N PHE A 179 -3.07 5.39 11.55
CA PHE A 179 -3.02 6.82 11.30
C PHE A 179 -4.18 7.23 10.40
N ILE A 180 -4.96 8.21 10.85
CA ILE A 180 -6.10 8.79 10.14
C ILE A 180 -5.79 10.26 9.88
N GLY A 181 -5.97 10.71 8.63
CA GLY A 181 -5.67 12.08 8.25
C GLY A 181 -4.18 12.40 8.34
N PHE A 182 -3.89 13.69 8.56
CA PHE A 182 -2.53 14.17 8.76
C PHE A 182 -2.03 13.78 10.16
N VAL A 183 -0.83 13.17 10.22
CA VAL A 183 -0.13 12.86 11.46
C VAL A 183 1.23 13.51 11.40
N SER A 184 1.52 14.40 12.36
CA SER A 184 2.82 15.07 12.44
C SER A 184 3.93 14.09 12.80
N SER A 185 5.15 14.37 12.33
CA SER A 185 6.35 13.59 12.66
C SER A 185 6.53 13.43 14.17
N MET A 186 6.28 14.47 14.97
CA MET A 186 6.35 14.39 16.44
C MET A 186 5.42 13.31 17.03
N ILE A 187 4.20 13.14 16.50
CA ILE A 187 3.27 12.11 16.98
C ILE A 187 3.73 10.73 16.52
N ALA A 188 4.17 10.61 15.26
CA ALA A 188 4.69 9.36 14.72
C ALA A 188 5.94 8.89 15.48
N ASP A 189 6.89 9.78 15.74
CA ASP A 189 8.12 9.54 16.51
C ASP A 189 7.78 8.97 17.90
N ARG A 190 6.81 9.58 18.60
CA ARG A 190 6.36 9.12 19.94
C ARG A 190 5.70 7.75 19.92
N VAL A 191 4.97 7.42 18.86
CA VAL A 191 4.37 6.10 18.69
C VAL A 191 5.48 5.06 18.51
N VAL A 192 6.39 5.31 17.57
CA VAL A 192 7.49 4.37 17.24
C VAL A 192 8.45 4.19 18.41
N SER A 193 8.84 5.28 19.08
CA SER A 193 9.75 5.22 20.25
C SER A 193 9.13 4.46 21.43
N SER A 194 7.80 4.34 21.50
CA SER A 194 7.10 3.52 22.51
C SER A 194 7.08 2.01 22.17
N GLY A 195 7.74 1.60 21.08
CA GLY A 195 7.72 0.23 20.59
C GLY A 195 6.40 -0.14 19.91
N GLN A 196 5.65 0.84 19.39
CA GLN A 196 4.43 0.61 18.62
C GLN A 196 4.68 0.90 17.14
N LEU A 197 4.30 -0.03 16.27
CA LEU A 197 4.27 0.20 14.83
C LEU A 197 2.86 0.58 14.41
N PHE A 198 2.78 1.22 13.25
CA PHE A 198 1.54 1.70 12.69
C PHE A 198 1.31 1.11 11.30
N ASN A 199 0.06 1.18 10.87
CA ASN A 199 -0.28 1.05 9.46
C ASN A 199 -1.04 2.32 9.05
N GLU A 200 -0.79 2.80 7.85
CA GLU A 200 -1.59 3.89 7.31
C GLU A 200 -3.02 3.42 6.99
N ASN A 201 -3.99 4.34 7.13
CA ASN A 201 -5.34 4.06 6.70
C ASN A 201 -5.44 4.18 5.17
N LYS A 202 -6.03 3.17 4.53
CA LYS A 202 -6.15 2.93 3.07
C LYS A 202 -6.74 4.07 2.23
N GLN A 203 -7.13 5.17 2.85
CA GLN A 203 -7.84 6.26 2.22
C GLN A 203 -6.98 7.50 1.98
N ILE A 204 -5.77 7.56 2.53
CA ILE A 204 -4.84 8.66 2.28
C ILE A 204 -4.14 8.39 0.94
N ASP A 205 -4.05 9.39 0.06
CA ASP A 205 -3.38 9.36 -1.25
C ASP A 205 -2.03 8.62 -1.24
N ARG A 206 -1.31 8.72 -0.11
CA ARG A 206 -0.02 8.07 0.10
C ARG A 206 -0.12 6.54 0.13
N VAL A 207 -1.16 5.94 0.71
CA VAL A 207 -1.22 4.50 1.01
C VAL A 207 -1.20 3.60 -0.21
N LEU A 208 -1.76 4.05 -1.33
CA LEU A 208 -1.78 3.23 -2.53
C LEU A 208 -0.35 3.01 -3.06
N LEU A 209 0.46 4.06 -3.05
CA LEU A 209 1.84 3.99 -3.53
C LEU A 209 2.81 3.56 -2.42
N HIS A 210 2.59 4.02 -1.20
CA HIS A 210 3.43 3.79 -0.02
C HIS A 210 3.24 2.41 0.59
N GLY A 211 2.03 1.83 0.50
CA GLY A 211 1.69 0.51 1.02
C GLY A 211 1.47 0.47 2.53
N SER A 212 0.33 -0.04 2.99
CA SER A 212 0.00 -0.12 4.44
C SER A 212 0.91 -1.01 5.28
N TYR A 213 1.83 -1.76 4.67
CA TYR A 213 2.70 -2.74 5.34
C TYR A 213 4.19 -2.47 5.10
N SER A 214 4.57 -1.49 4.29
CA SER A 214 5.95 -1.34 3.79
C SER A 214 6.98 -1.17 4.92
N HIS A 215 6.72 -0.28 5.88
CA HIS A 215 7.61 -0.12 7.03
C HIS A 215 7.73 -1.40 7.87
N ARG A 216 6.62 -2.10 8.12
CA ARG A 216 6.61 -3.35 8.89
C ARG A 216 7.37 -4.47 8.18
N LEU A 217 7.22 -4.57 6.87
CA LEU A 217 7.95 -5.57 6.07
C LEU A 217 9.45 -5.27 6.04
N LEU A 218 9.84 -4.00 5.88
CA LEU A 218 11.26 -3.64 5.93
C LEU A 218 11.87 -3.87 7.33
N LEU A 219 11.14 -3.53 8.39
CA LEU A 219 11.54 -3.82 9.77
C LEU A 219 11.63 -5.32 10.05
N GLU A 220 10.73 -6.14 9.49
CA GLU A 220 10.83 -7.60 9.57
C GLU A 220 12.08 -8.13 8.84
N ALA A 221 12.41 -7.59 7.67
CA ALA A 221 13.63 -7.93 6.96
C ALA A 221 14.88 -7.56 7.76
N PHE A 222 14.90 -6.37 8.40
CA PHE A 222 15.98 -6.00 9.32
C PHE A 222 16.07 -6.94 10.51
N ALA A 223 14.94 -7.28 11.15
CA ALA A 223 14.92 -8.18 12.28
C ALA A 223 15.50 -9.56 11.93
N HIS A 224 15.09 -10.13 10.80
CA HIS A 224 15.62 -11.39 10.31
C HIS A 224 17.13 -11.27 9.96
N ALA A 225 17.57 -10.16 9.37
CA ALA A 225 18.98 -9.91 9.09
C ALA A 225 19.85 -9.78 10.36
N ILE A 226 19.33 -9.16 11.42
CA ILE A 226 19.96 -9.11 12.75
C ILE A 226 20.06 -10.52 13.35
N GLU A 227 19.01 -11.33 13.25
CA GLU A 227 18.97 -12.72 13.72
C GLU A 227 20.00 -13.59 13.01
N LYS A 228 20.25 -13.34 11.71
CA LYS A 228 21.27 -14.02 10.90
C LYS A 228 22.68 -13.43 11.05
N GLY A 229 22.85 -12.34 11.81
CA GLY A 229 24.15 -11.68 12.00
C GLY A 229 24.64 -10.86 10.80
N VAL A 230 23.75 -10.53 9.86
CA VAL A 230 24.05 -9.64 8.72
C VAL A 230 24.13 -8.17 9.17
N ILE A 231 23.30 -7.79 10.15
CA ILE A 231 23.36 -6.49 10.82
C ILE A 231 23.79 -6.73 12.26
N ASP A 232 24.87 -6.07 12.67
CA ASP A 232 25.41 -6.17 14.02
C ASP A 232 24.86 -5.05 14.92
N LEU A 233 24.28 -5.46 16.04
CA LEU A 233 23.76 -4.59 17.11
C LEU A 233 24.55 -4.76 18.43
N ASN A 234 25.68 -5.45 18.39
CA ASN A 234 26.58 -5.53 19.54
C ASN A 234 27.29 -4.20 19.75
N LEU A 235 27.29 -3.77 21.01
CA LEU A 235 27.99 -2.57 21.44
C LEU A 235 29.38 -2.94 21.97
N SER A 236 30.29 -1.98 21.92
CA SER A 236 31.60 -1.98 22.56
C SER A 236 31.55 -2.32 24.05
N THR A 237 30.42 -2.04 24.71
CA THR A 237 30.15 -2.41 26.11
C THR A 237 29.90 -3.91 26.33
N GLY A 238 29.80 -4.70 25.25
CA GLY A 238 29.41 -6.11 25.27
C GLY A 238 27.90 -6.36 25.39
N LYS A 239 27.09 -5.29 25.47
CA LYS A 239 25.63 -5.38 25.42
C LYS A 239 25.16 -5.47 23.96
N LYS A 240 24.01 -6.09 23.72
CA LYS A 240 23.32 -6.09 22.42
C LYS A 240 22.09 -5.21 22.50
N LEU A 241 21.93 -4.26 21.57
CA LEU A 241 20.70 -3.48 21.49
C LEU A 241 19.52 -4.38 21.15
N ASN A 242 18.41 -4.18 21.85
CA ASN A 242 17.14 -4.80 21.47
C ASN A 242 16.42 -3.99 20.38
N PHE A 243 15.37 -4.57 19.81
CA PHE A 243 14.67 -3.96 18.68
C PHE A 243 13.92 -2.67 19.06
N VAL A 244 13.42 -2.56 20.29
CA VAL A 244 12.75 -1.34 20.78
C VAL A 244 13.75 -0.18 20.90
N GLN A 245 14.95 -0.44 21.42
CA GLN A 245 16.03 0.55 21.48
C GLN A 245 16.48 0.97 20.07
N LEU A 246 16.53 0.03 19.13
CA LEU A 246 16.81 0.36 17.73
C LEU A 246 15.74 1.31 17.16
N LEU A 247 14.45 1.04 17.38
CA LEU A 247 13.37 1.91 16.93
C LEU A 247 13.46 3.31 17.55
N GLU A 248 13.77 3.40 18.85
CA GLU A 248 13.98 4.67 19.55
C GLU A 248 15.12 5.47 18.90
N ILE A 249 16.27 4.84 18.64
CA ILE A 249 17.41 5.47 17.96
C ILE A 249 16.98 6.01 16.59
N LEU A 250 16.25 5.20 15.80
CA LEU A 250 15.84 5.58 14.45
C LEU A 250 15.00 6.87 14.43
N VAL A 251 14.09 7.06 15.36
CA VAL A 251 13.20 8.24 15.37
C VAL A 251 13.75 9.42 16.18
N SER A 252 14.58 9.16 17.19
CA SER A 252 15.05 10.19 18.12
C SER A 252 16.33 10.88 17.64
N VAL A 253 17.20 10.16 16.93
CA VAL A 253 18.42 10.73 16.37
C VAL A 253 18.10 11.39 15.03
N LYS A 254 18.49 12.66 14.91
CA LYS A 254 18.22 13.48 13.72
C LYS A 254 19.51 14.02 13.16
N THR A 255 19.58 14.28 11.87
CA THR A 255 20.70 15.01 11.30
C THR A 255 20.55 16.51 11.61
N LYS A 256 21.61 17.30 11.36
CA LYS A 256 21.58 18.76 11.49
C LYS A 256 20.52 19.45 10.63
N ASN A 257 20.03 18.82 9.57
CA ASN A 257 18.95 19.36 8.73
C ASN A 257 17.54 19.02 9.26
N GLY A 258 17.44 18.25 10.35
CA GLY A 258 16.18 17.87 10.99
C GLY A 258 15.62 16.50 10.57
N GLN A 259 16.19 15.84 9.56
CA GLN A 259 15.78 14.51 9.12
C GLN A 259 16.18 13.43 10.13
N SER A 260 15.25 12.58 10.55
CA SER A 260 15.49 11.44 11.43
C SER A 260 16.24 10.30 10.72
N LEU A 261 16.92 9.45 11.50
CA LEU A 261 17.50 8.22 10.95
C LEU A 261 16.44 7.29 10.35
N TRP A 262 15.19 7.30 10.85
CA TRP A 262 14.05 6.60 10.29
C TRP A 262 13.80 7.01 8.83
N GLU A 263 13.73 8.32 8.57
CA GLU A 263 13.56 8.88 7.22
C GLU A 263 14.74 8.57 6.30
N MET A 264 15.96 8.47 6.85
CA MET A 264 17.14 8.08 6.07
C MET A 264 17.18 6.58 5.77
N VAL A 265 16.77 5.73 6.72
CA VAL A 265 16.94 4.28 6.64
C VAL A 265 15.79 3.60 5.88
N LEU A 266 14.54 4.01 6.13
CA LEU A 266 13.38 3.24 5.69
C LEU A 266 12.14 4.05 5.27
N ASP A 267 12.18 5.39 5.36
CA ASP A 267 11.12 6.28 4.87
C ASP A 267 11.67 7.37 3.92
N SER A 268 12.60 6.98 3.03
CA SER A 268 13.26 7.91 2.12
C SER A 268 12.42 8.23 0.89
N VAL A 269 12.14 9.52 0.66
CA VAL A 269 11.45 9.98 -0.55
C VAL A 269 12.44 10.35 -1.66
N GLU A 270 13.71 10.63 -1.32
CA GLU A 270 14.72 11.09 -2.28
C GLU A 270 15.17 10.00 -3.27
N ASP A 271 15.15 8.73 -2.85
CA ASP A 271 15.60 7.59 -3.66
C ASP A 271 14.73 7.33 -4.90
N SER A 272 13.43 7.61 -4.80
CA SER A 272 12.52 7.53 -5.95
C SER A 272 12.56 8.79 -6.83
N GLN A 273 13.05 9.92 -6.29
CA GLN A 273 13.01 11.21 -6.99
C GLN A 273 14.30 11.54 -7.77
N ARG A 274 15.46 11.00 -7.37
CA ARG A 274 16.77 11.38 -7.94
C ARG A 274 17.27 10.51 -9.09
N ALA A 275 16.50 9.52 -9.55
CA ALA A 275 16.98 8.59 -10.57
C ALA A 275 16.98 9.18 -12.00
N SER A 276 16.33 10.32 -12.26
CA SER A 276 16.28 10.92 -13.60
C SER A 276 15.91 12.41 -13.62
N ASN A 277 16.32 13.12 -14.68
CA ASN A 277 15.77 14.43 -15.04
C ASN A 277 14.33 14.33 -15.59
N ASP A 278 13.86 13.12 -15.91
CA ASP A 278 12.49 12.81 -16.33
C ASP A 278 11.90 11.71 -15.42
N PRO A 279 11.15 12.08 -14.36
CA PRO A 279 10.67 11.16 -13.33
C PRO A 279 9.74 10.05 -13.83
N LEU A 280 9.23 10.16 -15.07
CA LEU A 280 8.36 9.14 -15.69
C LEU A 280 9.11 8.18 -16.63
N ASP A 281 10.41 8.40 -16.87
CA ASP A 281 11.22 7.49 -17.68
C ASP A 281 11.57 6.22 -16.88
N SER A 282 10.77 5.18 -17.06
CA SER A 282 10.92 3.88 -16.42
C SER A 282 12.25 3.19 -16.68
N LYS A 283 12.99 3.56 -17.74
CA LYS A 283 14.33 3.03 -18.02
C LYS A 283 15.40 3.52 -17.04
N GLN A 284 15.11 4.61 -16.32
CA GLN A 284 16.02 5.22 -15.37
C GLN A 284 15.70 4.86 -13.92
N PHE A 285 14.64 4.07 -13.66
CA PHE A 285 14.24 3.75 -12.30
C PHE A 285 15.34 3.00 -11.54
N SER A 286 15.54 3.41 -10.29
CA SER A 286 16.44 2.77 -9.34
C SER A 286 15.64 2.14 -8.21
N PHE A 287 16.06 0.96 -7.78
CA PHE A 287 15.33 0.15 -6.81
C PHE A 287 16.03 0.16 -5.45
N SER A 288 15.73 1.15 -4.61
CA SER A 288 16.13 1.18 -3.21
C SER A 288 14.92 0.98 -2.30
N CYS A 289 14.95 -0.06 -1.47
CA CYS A 289 13.87 -0.35 -0.53
C CYS A 289 13.79 0.63 0.65
N ARG A 290 14.79 1.52 0.82
CA ARG A 290 14.69 2.64 1.78
C ARG A 290 13.51 3.54 1.46
N SER A 291 13.12 3.61 0.18
CA SER A 291 11.88 4.25 -0.20
C SER A 291 10.73 3.25 -0.08
N PRO A 292 9.75 3.51 0.79
CA PRO A 292 8.64 2.59 0.97
C PRO A 292 7.70 2.57 -0.25
N PHE A 293 7.73 3.61 -1.10
CA PHE A 293 7.10 3.62 -2.42
C PHE A 293 7.72 2.58 -3.36
N VAL A 294 9.05 2.53 -3.38
CA VAL A 294 9.81 1.58 -4.20
C VAL A 294 9.69 0.16 -3.65
N LEU A 295 9.79 -0.02 -2.33
CA LEU A 295 9.57 -1.33 -1.69
C LEU A 295 8.17 -1.87 -2.02
N ASN A 296 7.13 -1.05 -1.85
CA ASN A 296 5.76 -1.45 -2.19
C ASN A 296 5.64 -1.79 -3.69
N SER A 297 6.22 -0.97 -4.57
CA SER A 297 6.27 -1.24 -6.01
C SER A 297 6.93 -2.58 -6.33
N LEU A 298 8.08 -2.87 -5.73
CA LEU A 298 8.80 -4.13 -5.90
C LEU A 298 7.96 -5.33 -5.47
N LEU A 299 7.33 -5.25 -4.29
CA LEU A 299 6.50 -6.33 -3.77
C LEU A 299 5.22 -6.55 -4.59
N LEU A 300 4.59 -5.47 -5.08
CA LEU A 300 3.37 -5.54 -5.89
C LEU A 300 3.63 -6.02 -7.32
N CYS A 301 4.69 -5.53 -7.96
CA CYS A 301 4.94 -5.72 -9.40
C CYS A 301 5.89 -6.88 -9.70
N PHE A 302 6.80 -7.19 -8.78
CA PHE A 302 7.91 -8.12 -9.00
C PHE A 302 8.11 -9.14 -7.88
N GLY A 303 7.16 -9.26 -6.93
CA GLY A 303 7.35 -10.16 -5.80
C GLY A 303 7.58 -11.62 -6.23
N LYS A 304 6.89 -12.14 -7.25
CA LYS A 304 7.13 -13.48 -7.82
C LYS A 304 8.56 -13.64 -8.33
N GLU A 305 9.08 -12.67 -9.07
CA GLU A 305 10.46 -12.65 -9.57
C GLU A 305 11.47 -12.64 -8.42
N LEU A 306 11.14 -11.91 -7.36
CA LEU A 306 11.89 -11.83 -6.10
C LEU A 306 11.68 -13.06 -5.20
N LYS A 307 10.94 -14.08 -5.66
CA LYS A 307 10.60 -15.30 -4.90
C LYS A 307 9.76 -15.04 -3.64
N LEU A 308 8.89 -14.04 -3.71
CA LEU A 308 7.89 -13.65 -2.71
C LEU A 308 6.45 -13.64 -3.29
N PRO A 309 5.97 -14.75 -3.90
CA PRO A 309 4.68 -14.78 -4.59
C PRO A 309 3.48 -14.63 -3.66
N ASN A 310 3.57 -15.07 -2.40
CA ASN A 310 2.45 -15.02 -1.45
C ASN A 310 2.23 -13.59 -0.94
N LEU A 311 3.32 -12.89 -0.61
CA LEU A 311 3.33 -11.47 -0.28
C LEU A 311 2.83 -10.65 -1.47
N GLN A 312 3.30 -10.91 -2.68
CA GLN A 312 2.80 -10.22 -3.88
C GLN A 312 1.28 -10.37 -4.00
N THR A 313 0.78 -11.61 -3.95
CA THR A 313 -0.66 -11.89 -4.08
C THR A 313 -1.47 -11.17 -2.99
N TYR A 314 -1.02 -11.24 -1.74
CA TYR A 314 -1.70 -10.62 -0.62
C TYR A 314 -1.72 -9.09 -0.72
N LEU A 315 -0.58 -8.48 -1.03
CA LEU A 315 -0.45 -7.03 -1.13
C LEU A 315 -1.17 -6.48 -2.36
N LEU A 316 -1.12 -7.19 -3.49
CA LEU A 316 -1.82 -6.82 -4.73
C LEU A 316 -3.34 -6.80 -4.55
N ASP A 317 -3.90 -7.77 -3.82
CA ASP A 317 -5.32 -7.72 -3.41
C ASP A 317 -5.64 -6.50 -2.51
N SER A 318 -4.73 -6.14 -1.61
CA SER A 318 -4.88 -4.91 -0.80
C SER A 318 -4.91 -3.67 -1.67
N HIS A 319 -4.00 -3.59 -2.65
CA HIS A 319 -3.88 -2.50 -3.62
C HIS A 319 -5.14 -2.38 -4.48
N TYR A 320 -5.56 -3.46 -5.14
CA TYR A 320 -6.74 -3.44 -6.00
C TYR A 320 -8.00 -3.03 -5.25
N LYS A 321 -8.20 -3.50 -4.02
CA LYS A 321 -9.35 -3.06 -3.21
C LYS A 321 -9.33 -1.58 -2.89
N ALA A 322 -8.17 -1.04 -2.50
CA ALA A 322 -8.06 0.39 -2.22
C ALA A 322 -8.32 1.21 -3.50
N ALA A 323 -7.75 0.80 -4.63
CA ALA A 323 -7.98 1.47 -5.91
C ALA A 323 -9.44 1.35 -6.37
N TYR A 324 -10.08 0.20 -6.22
CA TYR A 324 -11.47 -0.02 -6.62
C TYR A 324 -12.47 0.69 -5.70
N GLU A 325 -12.15 0.87 -4.41
CA GLU A 325 -12.91 1.77 -3.54
C GLU A 325 -12.90 3.21 -4.09
N MET A 326 -11.78 3.67 -4.64
CA MET A 326 -11.70 5.00 -5.27
C MET A 326 -12.44 5.07 -6.62
N VAL A 327 -12.33 4.03 -7.44
CA VAL A 327 -13.08 3.90 -8.70
C VAL A 327 -14.57 4.04 -8.42
N LEU A 328 -15.08 3.33 -7.41
CA LEU A 328 -16.48 3.40 -7.02
C LEU A 328 -16.89 4.80 -6.59
N ARG A 329 -16.13 5.46 -5.69
CA ARG A 329 -16.44 6.83 -5.26
C ARG A 329 -16.48 7.81 -6.43
N SER A 330 -15.57 7.62 -7.38
CA SER A 330 -15.55 8.41 -8.61
C SER A 330 -16.83 8.19 -9.43
N LYS A 331 -17.25 6.94 -9.61
CA LYS A 331 -18.53 6.61 -10.26
C LYS A 331 -19.74 7.17 -9.52
N GLU A 332 -19.80 7.06 -8.19
CA GLU A 332 -20.90 7.62 -7.39
C GLU A 332 -20.99 9.15 -7.52
N LYS A 333 -19.84 9.84 -7.63
CA LYS A 333 -19.81 11.29 -7.84
C LYS A 333 -20.25 11.67 -9.26
N MET A 334 -19.75 10.97 -10.28
CA MET A 334 -20.21 11.14 -11.67
C MET A 334 -21.71 10.89 -11.80
N ALA A 335 -22.22 9.82 -11.21
CA ALA A 335 -23.62 9.45 -11.26
C ALA A 335 -24.52 10.51 -10.61
N ARG A 336 -24.08 11.08 -9.48
CA ARG A 336 -24.77 12.21 -8.83
C ARG A 336 -24.85 13.44 -9.73
N MET A 337 -23.79 13.76 -10.47
CA MET A 337 -23.79 14.88 -11.42
C MET A 337 -24.79 14.66 -12.57
N HIS A 338 -24.93 13.41 -13.03
CA HIS A 338 -25.87 13.04 -14.09
C HIS A 338 -27.26 12.61 -13.56
N LYS A 339 -27.54 12.73 -12.25
CA LYS A 339 -28.79 12.29 -11.60
C LYS A 339 -29.18 10.84 -11.94
N THR A 340 -28.20 9.95 -12.01
CA THR A 340 -28.34 8.53 -12.34
C THR A 340 -27.76 7.64 -11.23
N HIS A 341 -27.93 6.32 -11.34
CA HIS A 341 -27.25 5.35 -10.48
C HIS A 341 -25.88 5.00 -11.06
N TYR A 342 -24.86 4.77 -10.22
CA TYR A 342 -23.49 4.54 -10.70
C TYR A 342 -23.34 3.27 -11.57
N SER A 343 -24.23 2.29 -11.42
CA SER A 343 -24.26 1.09 -12.26
C SER A 343 -24.77 1.36 -13.69
N GLN A 344 -25.38 2.52 -13.94
CA GLN A 344 -25.87 2.94 -15.25
C GLN A 344 -24.83 3.76 -16.03
N LEU A 345 -23.68 4.07 -15.41
CA LEU A 345 -22.57 4.72 -16.10
C LEU A 345 -21.81 3.71 -16.97
N ASP A 346 -21.84 3.94 -18.28
CA ASP A 346 -21.10 3.14 -19.27
C ASP A 346 -19.63 3.56 -19.36
N ILE A 347 -18.92 3.44 -18.23
CA ILE A 347 -17.49 3.72 -18.12
C ILE A 347 -16.79 2.51 -17.51
N PRO A 348 -15.84 1.86 -18.21
CA PRO A 348 -15.10 0.73 -17.66
C PRO A 348 -14.35 1.08 -16.36
N ASN A 349 -14.37 0.16 -15.39
CA ASN A 349 -13.65 0.36 -14.12
C ASN A 349 -12.13 0.51 -14.35
N GLY A 350 -11.58 -0.21 -15.34
CA GLY A 350 -10.18 -0.10 -15.74
C GLY A 350 -9.78 1.32 -16.17
N ASN A 351 -10.64 2.01 -16.92
CA ASN A 351 -10.35 3.38 -17.37
C ASN A 351 -10.25 4.35 -16.17
N ILE A 352 -11.19 4.25 -15.23
CA ILE A 352 -11.17 5.07 -14.01
C ILE A 352 -9.97 4.71 -13.14
N TYR A 353 -9.64 3.41 -13.02
CA TYR A 353 -8.45 2.95 -12.31
C TYR A 353 -7.19 3.60 -12.87
N GLU A 354 -7.01 3.58 -14.18
CA GLU A 354 -5.84 4.17 -14.84
C GLU A 354 -5.76 5.68 -14.64
N ARG A 355 -6.88 6.40 -14.73
CA ARG A 355 -6.94 7.84 -14.41
C ARG A 355 -6.58 8.14 -12.96
N CYS A 356 -7.01 7.30 -12.02
CA CYS A 356 -6.60 7.40 -10.62
C CYS A 356 -5.07 7.22 -10.48
N MET A 357 -4.49 6.20 -11.13
CA MET A 357 -3.04 5.95 -11.06
C MET A 357 -2.24 7.08 -11.71
N GLU A 358 -2.72 7.62 -12.82
CA GLU A 358 -2.16 8.81 -13.47
C GLU A 358 -2.18 10.02 -12.54
N HIS A 359 -3.30 10.27 -11.87
CA HIS A 359 -3.44 11.36 -10.91
C HIS A 359 -2.40 11.28 -9.78
N PHE A 360 -2.24 10.10 -9.18
CA PHE A 360 -1.27 9.90 -8.12
C PHE A 360 0.17 10.00 -8.59
N SER A 361 0.48 9.43 -9.75
CA SER A 361 1.83 9.47 -10.31
C SER A 361 2.29 10.91 -10.57
N LYS A 362 1.39 11.76 -11.09
CA LYS A 362 1.69 13.17 -11.36
C LYS A 362 1.78 14.03 -10.10
N LYS A 363 1.04 13.70 -9.04
CA LYS A 363 1.05 14.47 -7.78
C LYS A 363 2.08 14.00 -6.75
N ALA A 364 2.86 12.96 -7.06
CA ALA A 364 3.85 12.36 -6.15
C ALA A 364 4.84 13.35 -5.51
N GLU A 365 5.23 14.43 -6.20
CA GLU A 365 6.10 15.50 -5.63
C GLU A 365 5.47 16.27 -4.48
N SER A 366 4.15 16.45 -4.49
CA SER A 366 3.43 17.22 -3.49
C SER A 366 3.08 16.43 -2.23
N TYR A 367 3.39 15.12 -2.20
CA TYR A 367 3.01 14.20 -1.12
C TYR A 367 4.09 13.96 -0.07
N GLY A 368 5.03 14.91 0.11
CA GLY A 368 5.99 14.89 1.23
C GLY A 368 5.32 14.82 2.61
N GLU A 369 4.02 15.12 2.69
CA GLU A 369 3.21 15.04 3.90
C GLU A 369 2.00 14.10 3.70
N VAL A 370 1.70 13.30 4.72
CA VAL A 370 0.52 12.41 4.76
C VAL A 370 -0.76 13.26 4.76
N GLY A 371 -1.61 13.16 3.73
CA GLY A 371 -2.99 13.68 3.80
C GLY A 371 -3.43 14.70 2.74
N GLY A 372 -3.12 14.48 1.47
CA GLY A 372 -3.72 15.25 0.37
C GLY A 372 -5.23 15.01 0.23
N ASN A 373 -5.99 16.06 -0.07
CA ASN A 373 -7.37 15.94 -0.52
C ASN A 373 -7.38 15.58 -2.01
N THR A 374 -7.74 14.33 -2.34
CA THR A 374 -8.10 13.96 -3.72
C THR A 374 -9.60 13.97 -3.92
N PRO A 375 -10.07 14.01 -5.19
CA PRO A 375 -11.50 13.99 -5.50
C PRO A 375 -12.26 12.75 -4.98
N PHE A 376 -11.56 11.73 -4.48
CA PHE A 376 -12.08 10.44 -4.03
C PHE A 376 -11.63 10.05 -2.59
N THR A 377 -10.96 10.93 -1.84
CA THR A 377 -10.73 10.77 -0.39
C THR A 377 -12.05 10.88 0.38
N LEU A 378 -12.23 10.12 1.48
CA LEU A 378 -13.34 10.41 2.40
C LEU A 378 -13.00 11.64 3.23
N ASP A 379 -14.06 12.34 3.66
CA ASP A 379 -13.94 13.39 4.67
C ASP A 379 -13.36 12.82 5.98
N GLU A 380 -12.40 13.53 6.58
CA GLU A 380 -11.70 13.08 7.79
C GLU A 380 -12.69 12.88 8.96
N PHE A 381 -13.72 13.72 9.06
CA PHE A 381 -14.74 13.60 10.10
C PHE A 381 -15.59 12.33 9.95
N ALA A 382 -15.89 11.92 8.71
CA ALA A 382 -16.57 10.65 8.44
C ALA A 382 -15.71 9.44 8.88
N MET A 383 -14.39 9.56 8.86
CA MET A 383 -13.48 8.49 9.32
C MET A 383 -13.38 8.45 10.85
N LEU A 384 -13.30 9.62 11.49
CA LEU A 384 -13.22 9.71 12.96
C LEU A 384 -14.51 9.25 13.65
N SER A 385 -15.64 9.24 12.94
CA SER A 385 -16.93 8.76 13.42
C SER A 385 -17.21 7.27 13.15
N ASP A 386 -16.29 6.54 12.51
CA ASP A 386 -16.43 5.11 12.25
C ASP A 386 -16.25 4.30 13.54
N SER A 387 -17.32 3.61 13.96
CA SER A 387 -17.41 2.85 15.21
C SER A 387 -16.43 1.67 15.30
N ARG A 388 -15.76 1.31 14.21
CA ARG A 388 -14.70 0.28 14.18
C ARG A 388 -13.35 0.79 14.67
N TYR A 389 -13.23 2.08 14.92
CA TYR A 389 -12.01 2.70 15.44
C TYR A 389 -12.26 3.25 16.83
N ILE A 390 -11.39 2.91 17.77
CA ILE A 390 -11.41 3.47 19.13
C ILE A 390 -10.28 4.50 19.29
N GLY A 391 -10.49 5.43 20.22
CA GLY A 391 -9.50 6.45 20.56
C GLY A 391 -8.18 5.84 21.06
N SER A 392 -7.10 6.60 20.92
CA SER A 392 -5.79 6.23 21.46
C SER A 392 -5.24 7.36 22.33
N ILE A 393 -4.23 7.03 23.14
CA ILE A 393 -3.55 7.99 24.04
C ILE A 393 -2.72 9.03 23.29
N TRP A 394 -2.37 8.78 22.02
CA TRP A 394 -1.51 9.66 21.21
C TRP A 394 -2.29 10.77 20.49
N GLY A 395 -3.62 10.75 20.56
CA GLY A 395 -4.48 11.83 20.05
C GLY A 395 -5.55 11.37 19.05
N PRO A 396 -6.30 12.32 18.47
CA PRO A 396 -7.44 12.04 17.59
C PRO A 396 -7.05 11.37 16.27
N SER A 397 -5.89 11.70 15.70
CA SER A 397 -5.41 11.16 14.42
C SER A 397 -4.79 9.77 14.53
N VAL A 398 -4.65 9.23 15.75
CA VAL A 398 -4.16 7.88 16.02
C VAL A 398 -5.29 7.06 16.60
N ARG A 399 -5.63 5.95 15.94
CA ARG A 399 -6.75 5.08 16.32
C ARG A 399 -6.33 3.63 16.43
N ILE A 400 -7.04 2.87 17.24
CA ILE A 400 -6.91 1.41 17.27
C ILE A 400 -8.10 0.84 16.50
N LYS A 401 -7.83 -0.01 15.50
CA LYS A 401 -8.89 -0.65 14.74
C LYS A 401 -9.37 -1.89 15.49
N VAL A 402 -10.64 -1.87 15.88
CA VAL A 402 -11.33 -3.04 16.45
C VAL A 402 -12.08 -3.72 15.32
N SER A 403 -11.52 -4.81 14.80
CA SER A 403 -12.20 -5.64 13.80
C SER A 403 -12.70 -6.94 14.43
N SER A 404 -13.96 -7.27 14.17
CA SER A 404 -14.50 -8.59 14.46
C SER A 404 -13.74 -9.67 13.68
N PRO A 405 -13.56 -10.88 14.22
CA PRO A 405 -12.96 -11.99 13.49
C PRO A 405 -13.68 -12.22 12.16
N GLN A 406 -12.93 -12.25 11.07
CA GLN A 406 -13.44 -12.61 9.76
C GLN A 406 -12.82 -13.95 9.35
N LYS A 407 -13.59 -14.78 8.64
CA LYS A 407 -13.03 -16.00 8.05
C LYS A 407 -12.35 -15.68 6.71
N PRO A 408 -11.21 -16.31 6.40
CA PRO A 408 -10.62 -16.28 5.08
C PRO A 408 -11.61 -16.73 4.00
N GLY A 409 -11.47 -16.23 2.76
CA GLY A 409 -12.31 -16.63 1.64
C GLY A 409 -12.18 -15.69 0.44
N PHE A 410 -13.25 -15.53 -0.33
CA PHE A 410 -13.30 -14.60 -1.47
C PHE A 410 -14.69 -13.97 -1.63
N TYR A 411 -14.72 -12.88 -2.37
CA TYR A 411 -15.91 -12.29 -2.95
C TYR A 411 -16.08 -12.86 -4.36
N SER A 412 -17.31 -13.14 -4.75
CA SER A 412 -17.67 -13.64 -6.07
C SER A 412 -17.28 -12.68 -7.20
N ASN A 413 -17.32 -11.37 -6.94
CA ASN A 413 -16.91 -10.32 -7.86
C ASN A 413 -16.67 -8.99 -7.10
N TRP A 414 -16.25 -7.96 -7.85
CA TRP A 414 -16.07 -6.60 -7.32
C TRP A 414 -17.37 -5.99 -6.77
N MET A 415 -18.53 -6.30 -7.33
CA MET A 415 -19.82 -5.77 -6.85
C MET A 415 -20.16 -6.29 -5.45
N GLU A 416 -19.98 -7.59 -5.17
CA GLU A 416 -20.16 -8.13 -3.82
C GLU A 416 -19.21 -7.47 -2.83
N PHE A 417 -17.95 -7.27 -3.22
CA PHE A 417 -16.99 -6.52 -2.41
C PHE A 417 -17.50 -5.11 -2.11
N PHE A 418 -18.00 -4.39 -3.11
CA PHE A 418 -18.52 -3.03 -2.96
C PHE A 418 -19.77 -2.95 -2.07
N GLN A 419 -20.74 -3.83 -2.27
CA GLN A 419 -21.94 -3.89 -1.43
C GLN A 419 -21.60 -4.20 0.03
N SER A 420 -20.49 -4.90 0.30
CA SER A 420 -20.00 -5.12 1.67
C SER A 420 -19.40 -3.86 2.32
N LYS A 421 -19.18 -2.78 1.55
CA LYS A 421 -18.55 -1.52 1.99
C LYS A 421 -19.47 -0.30 1.89
N SER A 422 -20.37 -0.27 0.91
CA SER A 422 -21.27 0.87 0.69
C SER A 422 -22.49 0.81 1.61
N SER A 423 -22.93 1.97 2.08
CA SER A 423 -24.24 2.15 2.71
C SER A 423 -25.38 2.20 1.69
N THR A 424 -25.07 2.39 0.41
CA THR A 424 -26.03 2.46 -0.69
C THR A 424 -26.19 1.08 -1.31
N LYS A 425 -27.30 0.41 -1.00
CA LYS A 425 -27.66 -0.87 -1.62
C LYS A 425 -28.12 -0.63 -3.05
N GLU A 426 -27.77 -1.53 -3.97
CA GLU A 426 -28.39 -1.52 -5.29
C GLU A 426 -29.92 -1.58 -5.14
N PRO A 427 -30.67 -0.89 -6.03
CA PRO A 427 -32.09 -1.17 -6.16
C PRO A 427 -32.22 -2.66 -6.50
N SER A 428 -32.97 -3.40 -5.70
CA SER A 428 -33.30 -4.79 -6.00
C SER A 428 -33.87 -4.83 -7.42
N VAL A 429 -33.20 -5.55 -8.33
CA VAL A 429 -33.76 -5.84 -9.65
C VAL A 429 -35.08 -6.55 -9.40
N SER A 430 -36.19 -5.86 -9.66
CA SER A 430 -37.50 -6.49 -9.68
C SER A 430 -37.45 -7.55 -10.77
N ILE A 431 -37.46 -8.80 -10.33
CA ILE A 431 -37.72 -9.98 -11.19
C ILE A 431 -38.94 -9.63 -12.05
N PRO A 432 -38.95 -9.95 -13.36
CA PRO A 432 -40.02 -9.52 -14.24
C PRO A 432 -41.37 -9.97 -13.67
N SER A 433 -42.31 -9.03 -13.63
CA SER A 433 -43.72 -9.28 -13.33
C SER A 433 -44.13 -10.61 -13.98
N LYS A 434 -44.51 -11.58 -13.16
CA LYS A 434 -45.26 -12.75 -13.61
C LYS A 434 -46.44 -12.19 -14.40
N LYS A 435 -46.35 -12.28 -15.73
CA LYS A 435 -47.52 -12.20 -16.61
C LYS A 435 -48.57 -13.09 -15.96
N HIS A 436 -49.70 -12.51 -15.63
CA HIS A 436 -50.91 -13.27 -15.35
C HIS A 436 -51.13 -14.23 -16.52
N GLU A 437 -50.86 -15.51 -16.31
CA GLU A 437 -51.54 -16.56 -17.03
C GLU A 437 -53.03 -16.39 -16.71
N ARG A 438 -53.77 -15.90 -17.69
CA ARG A 438 -55.22 -16.05 -17.72
C ARG A 438 -55.51 -17.56 -17.78
N PRO A 439 -56.33 -18.11 -16.87
CA PRO A 439 -56.97 -19.39 -17.14
C PRO A 439 -57.99 -19.17 -18.25
N SER A 440 -57.92 -20.02 -19.27
CA SER A 440 -58.91 -20.19 -20.32
C SER A 440 -60.18 -20.85 -19.77
N ASP A 441 -61.30 -20.17 -20.01
CA ASP A 441 -62.69 -20.60 -20.26
C ASP A 441 -63.19 -21.97 -19.76
N GLU A 442 -64.34 -21.95 -19.05
CA GLU A 442 -65.66 -22.40 -19.54
C GLU A 442 -66.74 -22.19 -18.44
N SER A 443 -67.75 -21.34 -18.73
CA SER A 443 -69.22 -21.63 -18.74
C SER A 443 -69.87 -21.62 -17.33
N ASP A 444 -71.04 -21.03 -17.02
CA ASP A 444 -72.28 -20.76 -17.75
C ASP A 444 -73.14 -19.65 -17.06
N GLU A 445 -73.95 -18.99 -17.89
CA GLU A 445 -75.35 -18.52 -17.72
C GLU A 445 -75.77 -17.42 -16.70
N ASP A 446 -76.21 -16.29 -17.30
CA ASP A 446 -77.47 -15.53 -17.13
C ASP A 446 -78.01 -15.10 -15.75
N HIS A 447 -78.14 -13.77 -15.56
CA HIS A 447 -79.45 -13.09 -15.53
C HIS A 447 -79.34 -11.55 -15.39
N GLU A 448 -79.83 -10.85 -16.41
CA GLU A 448 -80.76 -9.69 -16.37
C GLU A 448 -80.89 -8.81 -15.10
N ARG A 449 -80.59 -7.50 -15.20
CA ARG A 449 -81.54 -6.35 -15.26
C ARG A 449 -81.10 -5.02 -14.62
N LEU A 450 -81.31 -3.97 -15.42
CA LEU A 450 -81.87 -2.63 -15.11
C LEU A 450 -81.06 -1.55 -14.35
N ASP A 451 -80.54 -0.59 -15.13
CA ASP A 451 -81.12 0.76 -15.33
C ASP A 451 -81.37 1.66 -14.08
N LYS A 452 -80.59 2.75 -13.93
CA LYS A 452 -81.04 4.17 -14.00
C LYS A 452 -80.10 5.20 -13.35
N ARG A 453 -79.80 6.22 -14.17
CA ARG A 453 -79.56 7.65 -13.88
C ARG A 453 -79.99 8.16 -12.48
N ARG A 454 -79.13 8.98 -11.83
CA ARG A 454 -79.27 10.45 -11.69
C ARG A 454 -78.31 11.05 -10.64
N LYS A 455 -77.78 12.22 -11.03
CA LYS A 455 -77.16 13.32 -10.27
C LYS A 455 -75.72 13.14 -9.81
#